data_AF-A0A7S3PZK9-F1
#
_entry.id   AF-A0A7S3PZK9-F1
#
_cell.length_a   1.000
_cell.length_b   1.000
_cell.length_c   1.000
_cell.angle_alpha   90.00
_cell.angle_beta   90.00
_cell.angle_gamma   90.00
#
_symmetry.space_group_name_H-M   'P 1'
#
loop_
_entity.id
_entity.type
_entity.pdbx_description
1 polymer ?
#
loop_
_entity_poly.entity_id
_entity_poly.type
_entity_poly.pdbx_seq_one_letter_code
_entity_poly.pdbx_strand_id
1 'polypeptide(L)'
;CRSNSKMPFLGDGSSLLRSLEKLMCDQQPFLMSTATSMEGESIRWTVGCLRNLTRKDRHCTMVAKTEIPRLLLTFVEKSPHKITAWLKSSLEEMCLSVIGQLASSREGKNVLQSLQTVVILERIQRGAGTLRGPCTV
;
A
#
# COMPACT_ATOMS: atom_id res chain seq x y z
N CYS A 1 -1.93 33.33 -13.82
CA CYS A 1 -2.70 33.39 -12.55
C CYS A 1 -2.11 32.40 -11.56
N ARG A 2 -1.31 32.91 -10.61
CA ARG A 2 -0.70 32.12 -9.53
C ARG A 2 -1.71 31.95 -8.40
N SER A 3 -2.29 30.77 -8.26
CA SER A 3 -3.02 30.38 -7.05
C SER A 3 -2.09 29.55 -6.18
N ASN A 4 -1.49 30.23 -5.21
CA ASN A 4 -0.80 29.64 -4.08
C ASN A 4 -1.85 29.06 -3.13
N SER A 5 -2.29 27.83 -3.38
CA SER A 5 -3.14 27.09 -2.44
C SER A 5 -2.27 26.16 -1.62
N LYS A 6 -1.86 26.61 -0.43
CA LYS A 6 -1.49 25.69 0.65
C LYS A 6 -2.61 24.65 0.74
N MET A 7 -2.35 23.39 0.40
CA MET A 7 -3.34 22.31 0.52
C MET A 7 -3.74 22.21 2.00
N PRO A 8 -4.96 22.60 2.39
CA PRO A 8 -5.31 22.75 3.81
C PRO A 8 -5.32 21.41 4.57
N PHE A 9 -5.44 20.29 3.84
CA PHE A 9 -5.69 18.97 4.42
C PHE A 9 -4.49 18.27 5.04
N LEU A 10 -3.25 18.67 4.75
CA LEU A 10 -2.07 18.00 5.32
C LEU A 10 -1.59 18.61 6.65
N GLY A 11 -2.05 19.83 6.97
CA GLY A 11 -1.70 20.55 8.20
C GLY A 11 -2.66 20.33 9.35
N ASP A 12 -3.84 19.78 9.08
CA ASP A 12 -4.81 19.39 10.11
C ASP A 12 -4.57 17.93 10.50
N GLY A 13 -4.06 17.73 11.71
CA GLY A 13 -3.84 16.41 12.30
C GLY A 13 -5.11 15.56 12.43
N SER A 14 -6.29 16.17 12.27
CA SER A 14 -7.59 15.50 12.34
C SER A 14 -8.22 15.16 10.98
N SER A 15 -7.51 15.43 9.86
CA SER A 15 -8.03 15.07 8.53
C SER A 15 -8.27 13.57 8.40
N LEU A 16 -9.27 13.18 7.59
CA LEU A 16 -9.58 11.76 7.34
C LEU A 16 -8.34 10.94 6.98
N LEU A 17 -7.45 11.49 6.14
CA LEU A 17 -6.23 10.80 5.75
C LEU A 17 -5.29 10.53 6.95
N ARG A 18 -5.15 11.48 7.88
CA ARG A 18 -4.36 11.30 9.10
C ARG A 18 -5.01 10.31 10.05
N SER A 19 -6.34 10.30 10.15
CA SER A 19 -7.07 9.30 10.93
C SER A 19 -6.92 7.89 10.36
N LEU A 20 -6.97 7.73 9.03
CA LEU A 20 -6.72 6.44 8.36
C LEU A 20 -5.27 5.99 8.52
N GLU A 21 -4.31 6.89 8.38
CA GLU A 21 -2.88 6.62 8.65
C GLU A 21 -2.68 6.14 10.10
N LYS A 22 -3.23 6.86 11.07
CA LYS A 22 -3.15 6.52 12.49
C LYS A 22 -3.78 5.15 12.77
N LEU A 23 -4.97 4.88 12.21
CA LEU A 23 -5.62 3.58 12.32
C LEU A 23 -4.71 2.47 11.78
N MET A 24 -4.10 2.65 10.60
CA MET A 24 -3.20 1.64 10.03
C MET A 24 -1.92 1.44 10.87
N CYS A 25 -1.38 2.49 11.47
CA CYS A 25 -0.25 2.39 12.39
C CYS A 25 -0.63 1.63 13.67
N ASP A 26 -1.75 2.00 14.30
CA ASP A 26 -2.20 1.42 15.57
C ASP A 26 -2.59 -0.06 15.39
N GLN A 27 -3.17 -0.42 14.23
CA GLN A 27 -3.60 -1.78 13.91
C GLN A 27 -2.54 -2.61 13.19
N GLN A 28 -1.31 -2.10 13.01
CA GLN A 28 -0.24 -2.80 12.27
C GLN A 28 -0.04 -4.29 12.68
N PRO A 29 -0.15 -4.70 13.96
CA PRO A 29 -0.03 -6.12 14.34
C PRO A 29 -1.05 -7.04 13.67
N PHE A 30 -2.22 -6.51 13.30
CA PHE A 30 -3.31 -7.26 12.69
C PHE A 30 -3.22 -7.33 11.16
N LEU A 31 -2.33 -6.54 10.53
CA LEU A 31 -2.06 -6.65 9.09
C LEU A 31 -1.65 -8.06 8.69
N MET A 32 -0.96 -8.76 9.57
CA MET A 32 -0.42 -10.11 9.32
C MET A 32 -1.31 -11.22 9.87
N SER A 33 -2.43 -10.87 10.52
CA SER A 33 -3.31 -11.85 11.15
C SER A 33 -4.20 -12.53 10.12
N THR A 34 -4.19 -13.86 10.10
CA THR A 34 -5.15 -14.68 9.33
C THR A 34 -6.47 -14.88 10.09
N ALA A 35 -6.54 -14.47 11.35
CA ALA A 35 -7.74 -14.55 12.16
C ALA A 35 -8.71 -13.40 11.83
N THR A 36 -9.99 -13.76 11.61
CA THR A 36 -11.08 -12.79 11.44
C THR A 36 -11.21 -11.95 12.71
N SER A 37 -10.83 -10.69 12.61
CA SER A 37 -10.84 -9.71 13.71
C SER A 37 -11.41 -8.40 13.21
N MET A 38 -12.04 -7.62 14.10
CA MET A 38 -12.57 -6.30 13.76
C MET A 38 -11.45 -5.37 13.30
N GLU A 39 -10.29 -5.50 13.94
CA GLU A 39 -9.05 -4.82 13.65
C GLU A 39 -8.55 -5.13 12.23
N GLY A 40 -8.47 -6.41 11.87
CA GLY A 40 -8.12 -6.85 10.52
C GLY A 40 -9.09 -6.37 9.44
N GLU A 41 -10.40 -6.41 9.71
CA GLU A 41 -11.41 -5.89 8.77
C GLU A 41 -11.32 -4.35 8.64
N SER A 42 -11.03 -3.62 9.72
CA SER A 42 -10.85 -2.17 9.66
C SER A 42 -9.69 -1.75 8.75
N ILE A 43 -8.59 -2.51 8.78
CA ILE A 43 -7.46 -2.35 7.86
C ILE A 43 -7.92 -2.61 6.44
N ARG A 44 -8.64 -3.72 6.21
CA ARG A 44 -9.12 -4.09 4.88
C ARG A 44 -10.01 -3.00 4.27
N TRP A 45 -10.94 -2.46 5.04
CA TRP A 45 -11.79 -1.35 4.61
C TRP A 45 -10.98 -0.08 4.36
N THR A 46 -9.99 0.21 5.20
CA THR A 46 -9.09 1.36 5.03
C THR A 46 -8.31 1.27 3.72
N VAL A 47 -7.69 0.12 3.43
CA VAL A 47 -6.98 -0.10 2.15
C VAL A 47 -7.95 -0.05 0.97
N GLY A 48 -9.16 -0.59 1.10
CA GLY A 48 -10.20 -0.47 0.09
C GLY A 48 -10.62 0.97 -0.19
N CYS A 49 -10.74 1.80 0.85
CA CYS A 49 -10.99 3.23 0.74
C CYS A 49 -9.84 3.94 0.02
N LEU A 50 -8.59 3.69 0.45
CA LEU A 50 -7.39 4.25 -0.15
C LEU A 50 -7.30 3.92 -1.64
N ARG A 51 -7.55 2.66 -2.02
CA ARG A 51 -7.58 2.21 -3.43
C ARG A 51 -8.56 2.99 -4.31
N ASN A 52 -9.66 3.50 -3.74
CA ASN A 52 -10.60 4.34 -4.46
C ASN A 52 -10.14 5.81 -4.49
N LEU A 53 -9.61 6.31 -3.38
CA LEU A 53 -9.10 7.68 -3.29
C LEU A 53 -7.91 7.93 -4.23
N THR A 54 -6.94 7.02 -4.27
CA THR A 54 -5.71 7.13 -5.07
C THR A 54 -5.94 6.98 -6.58
N ARG A 55 -7.19 6.82 -7.05
CA ARG A 55 -7.51 6.92 -8.48
C ARG A 55 -7.32 8.33 -9.05
N LYS A 56 -7.17 9.34 -8.18
CA LYS A 56 -6.92 10.73 -8.56
C LYS A 56 -5.52 11.13 -8.13
N ASP A 57 -4.75 11.71 -9.04
CA ASP A 57 -3.35 12.10 -8.83
C ASP A 57 -3.15 12.99 -7.59
N ARG A 58 -4.03 13.98 -7.38
CA ARG A 58 -4.01 14.83 -6.18
C ARG A 58 -4.04 14.04 -4.87
N HIS A 59 -4.81 12.95 -4.82
CA HIS A 59 -4.88 12.10 -3.62
C HIS A 59 -3.64 11.22 -3.49
N CYS A 60 -3.06 10.75 -4.60
CA CYS A 60 -1.75 10.08 -4.56
C CYS A 60 -0.68 10.98 -3.94
N THR A 61 -0.60 12.26 -4.34
CA THR A 61 0.33 13.22 -3.75
C THR A 61 0.11 13.41 -2.25
N MET A 62 -1.13 13.30 -1.76
CA MET A 62 -1.43 13.38 -0.33
C MET A 62 -1.00 12.11 0.41
N VAL A 63 -1.39 10.94 -0.10
CA VAL A 63 -1.04 9.63 0.49
C VAL A 63 0.48 9.43 0.48
N ALA A 64 1.19 9.90 -0.54
CA ALA A 64 2.65 9.83 -0.64
C ALA A 64 3.39 10.58 0.49
N LYS A 65 2.71 11.50 1.19
CA LYS A 65 3.26 12.28 2.31
C LYS A 65 2.90 11.71 3.69
N THR A 66 2.45 10.46 3.73
CA THR A 66 2.08 9.72 4.94
C THR A 66 2.96 8.47 5.08
N GLU A 67 2.82 7.76 6.19
CA GLU A 67 3.45 6.46 6.46
C GLU A 67 2.75 5.30 5.71
N ILE A 68 1.57 5.54 5.13
CA ILE A 68 0.77 4.52 4.44
C ILE A 68 1.58 3.77 3.37
N PRO A 69 2.34 4.41 2.44
CA PRO A 69 3.12 3.69 1.44
C PRO A 69 4.10 2.68 2.06
N ARG A 70 4.75 3.04 3.17
CA ARG A 70 5.68 2.16 3.90
C ARG A 70 4.93 0.98 4.54
N LEU A 71 3.78 1.23 5.17
CA LEU A 71 2.96 0.18 5.78
C LEU A 71 2.47 -0.83 4.73
N LEU A 72 1.95 -0.34 3.59
CA LEU A 72 1.48 -1.19 2.50
C LEU A 72 2.61 -2.06 1.93
N LEU A 73 3.79 -1.48 1.68
CA LEU A 73 4.94 -2.22 1.19
C LEU A 73 5.45 -3.25 2.19
N THR A 74 5.51 -2.89 3.48
CA THR A 74 5.92 -3.81 4.54
C THR A 74 4.98 -5.02 4.63
N PHE A 75 3.68 -4.79 4.54
CA PHE A 75 2.69 -5.85 4.53
C PHE A 75 2.86 -6.75 3.30
N VAL A 76 2.98 -6.17 2.10
CA VAL A 76 3.15 -6.90 0.85
C VAL A 76 4.44 -7.74 0.85
N GLU A 77 5.55 -7.20 1.36
CA GLU A 77 6.82 -7.92 1.49
C GLU A 77 6.73 -9.11 2.46
N LYS A 78 6.02 -8.92 3.58
CA LYS A 78 5.95 -9.91 4.64
C LYS A 78 4.73 -10.82 4.56
N SER A 79 3.86 -10.66 3.56
CA SER A 79 2.56 -11.32 3.50
C SER A 79 2.70 -12.81 3.80
N PRO A 80 1.84 -13.37 4.67
CA PRO A 80 1.90 -14.79 5.02
C PRO A 80 1.57 -15.70 3.82
N HIS A 81 0.91 -15.15 2.80
CA HIS A 81 0.53 -15.87 1.60
C HIS A 81 1.58 -15.71 0.51
N LYS A 82 1.95 -16.82 -0.13
CA LYS A 82 2.73 -16.76 -1.38
C LYS A 82 1.95 -16.00 -2.44
N ILE A 83 2.63 -15.25 -3.31
CA ILE A 83 1.98 -14.48 -4.37
C ILE A 83 1.09 -15.31 -5.30
N THR A 84 1.41 -16.60 -5.48
CA THR A 84 0.59 -17.54 -6.26
C THR A 84 -0.76 -17.88 -5.61
N ALA A 85 -0.92 -17.59 -4.33
CA ALA A 85 -2.13 -17.82 -3.55
C ALA A 85 -2.94 -16.53 -3.30
N TRP A 86 -2.49 -15.38 -3.83
CA TRP A 86 -3.22 -14.13 -3.65
C TRP A 86 -4.51 -14.15 -4.44
N LEU A 87 -5.62 -14.12 -3.71
CA LEU A 87 -6.95 -14.11 -4.30
C LEU A 87 -7.29 -12.73 -4.84
N LYS A 88 -8.20 -12.70 -5.82
CA LYS A 88 -8.78 -11.43 -6.28
C LYS A 88 -9.44 -10.72 -5.10
N SER A 89 -9.14 -9.43 -4.95
CA SER A 89 -9.64 -8.61 -3.83
C SER A 89 -9.16 -9.06 -2.45
N SER A 90 -8.06 -9.83 -2.38
CA SER A 90 -7.32 -9.99 -1.14
C SER A 90 -6.70 -8.67 -0.71
N LEU A 91 -6.25 -8.59 0.54
CA LEU A 91 -5.60 -7.40 1.05
C LEU A 91 -4.31 -7.10 0.27
N GLU A 92 -3.57 -8.14 -0.13
CA GLU A 92 -2.35 -8.04 -0.93
C GLU A 92 -2.62 -7.42 -2.31
N GLU A 93 -3.65 -7.87 -3.02
CA GLU A 93 -4.03 -7.29 -4.31
C GLU A 93 -4.44 -5.83 -4.16
N MET A 94 -5.22 -5.50 -3.13
CA MET A 94 -5.62 -4.10 -2.89
C MET A 94 -4.42 -3.21 -2.53
N CYS A 95 -3.50 -3.70 -1.71
CA CYS A 95 -2.25 -2.99 -1.38
C CYS A 95 -1.40 -2.74 -2.63
N LEU A 96 -1.20 -3.76 -3.48
CA LEU A 96 -0.51 -3.59 -4.76
C LEU A 96 -1.23 -2.60 -5.67
N SER A 97 -2.56 -2.60 -5.69
CA SER A 97 -3.35 -1.65 -6.47
C SER A 97 -3.07 -0.21 -6.03
N VAL A 98 -3.02 0.05 -4.72
CA VAL A 98 -2.66 1.39 -4.19
C VAL A 98 -1.21 1.75 -4.53
N ILE A 99 -0.27 0.83 -4.36
CA ILE A 99 1.16 1.05 -4.71
C ILE A 99 1.30 1.38 -6.21
N GLY A 100 0.62 0.64 -7.08
CA GLY A 100 0.62 0.92 -8.52
C GLY A 100 -0.01 2.27 -8.87
N GLN A 101 -1.08 2.66 -8.18
CA GLN A 101 -1.69 3.98 -8.34
C GLN A 101 -0.75 5.11 -7.86
N LEU A 102 -0.06 4.94 -6.73
CA LEU A 102 0.97 5.88 -6.28
C LEU A 102 2.08 6.04 -7.32
N ALA A 103 2.53 4.94 -7.93
CA ALA A 103 3.52 4.95 -8.99
C ALA A 103 3.08 5.69 -10.25
N SER A 104 1.81 6.07 -10.40
CA SER A 104 1.36 6.94 -11.50
C SER A 104 1.68 8.43 -11.28
N SER A 105 1.78 8.86 -10.01
CA SER A 105 2.03 10.25 -9.63
C SER A 105 3.52 10.55 -9.43
N ARG A 106 3.94 11.80 -9.59
CA ARG A 106 5.34 12.20 -9.39
C ARG A 106 5.78 12.00 -7.94
N GLU A 107 5.03 12.51 -6.97
CA GLU A 107 5.36 12.36 -5.55
C GLU A 107 5.30 10.89 -5.11
N GLY A 108 4.32 10.13 -5.61
CA GLY A 108 4.22 8.70 -5.34
C GLY A 108 5.44 7.92 -5.86
N LYS A 109 5.93 8.21 -7.08
CA LYS A 109 7.18 7.61 -7.58
C LYS A 109 8.37 7.92 -6.67
N ASN A 110 8.52 9.16 -6.25
CA ASN A 110 9.64 9.58 -5.40
C ASN A 110 9.64 8.83 -4.06
N VAL A 111 8.48 8.73 -3.40
CA VAL A 111 8.39 8.00 -2.12
C VAL A 111 8.63 6.50 -2.34
N LEU A 112 8.08 5.90 -3.39
CA LEU A 112 8.28 4.48 -3.68
C LEU A 112 9.75 4.15 -4.01
N GLN A 113 10.47 5.06 -4.69
CA GLN A 113 11.91 4.95 -4.91
C GLN A 113 12.69 5.03 -3.60
N SER A 114 12.35 5.97 -2.71
CA SER A 114 13.01 6.09 -1.40
C SER A 114 12.80 4.85 -0.51
N LEU A 115 11.67 4.15 -0.70
CA LEU A 115 11.33 2.91 -0.01
C LEU A 115 11.88 1.65 -0.71
N GLN A 116 12.67 1.80 -1.78
CA GLN A 116 13.25 0.68 -2.55
C GLN A 116 12.19 -0.30 -3.07
N THR A 117 11.01 0.21 -3.45
CA THR A 117 9.85 -0.59 -3.85
C THR A 117 10.17 -1.65 -4.92
N VAL A 118 10.98 -1.28 -5.92
CA VAL A 118 11.36 -2.21 -7.00
C VAL A 118 12.12 -3.42 -6.45
N VAL A 119 13.07 -3.20 -5.53
CA VAL A 119 13.84 -4.28 -4.90
C VAL A 119 12.93 -5.22 -4.11
N ILE A 120 11.96 -4.66 -3.38
CA ILE A 120 10.97 -5.43 -2.62
C ILE A 120 10.12 -6.29 -3.56
N LEU A 121 9.55 -5.68 -4.61
CA LEU A 121 8.69 -6.40 -5.57
C LEU A 121 9.47 -7.49 -6.32
N GLU A 122 10.74 -7.24 -6.67
CA GLU A 122 11.60 -8.27 -7.26
C GLU A 122 11.82 -9.45 -6.32
N ARG A 123 12.03 -9.22 -5.02
CA ARG A 123 12.17 -10.31 -4.03
C ARG A 123 10.91 -11.16 -3.96
N ILE A 124 9.74 -10.52 -3.94
CA ILE A 124 8.45 -11.22 -3.93
C ILE A 124 8.28 -12.05 -5.21
N GLN A 125 8.59 -11.48 -6.37
CA GLN A 125 8.52 -12.18 -7.65
C GLN A 125 9.48 -13.38 -7.72
N ARG A 126 10.72 -13.23 -7.22
CA ARG A 126 11.70 -14.34 -7.15
C ARG A 126 11.23 -15.44 -6.20
N GLY A 127 10.62 -15.08 -5.07
CA GLY A 127 9.99 -16.04 -4.15
C GLY A 127 8.83 -16.83 -4.79
N ALA A 128 8.21 -16.29 -5.84
CA ALA A 128 7.22 -17.01 -6.66
C ALA A 128 7.86 -18.00 -7.64
N GLY A 129 9.07 -17.71 -8.11
CA GLY A 129 9.74 -18.39 -9.21
C GLY A 129 10.47 -19.68 -8.85
N THR A 130 10.56 -20.06 -7.57
CA THR A 130 11.26 -21.28 -7.14
C THR A 130 10.50 -22.59 -7.41
N LEU A 131 9.45 -22.57 -8.25
CA LEU A 131 8.73 -23.75 -8.74
C LEU A 131 8.87 -24.00 -10.25
N ARG A 132 9.85 -23.40 -10.92
CA ARG A 132 10.33 -23.93 -12.21
C ARG A 132 11.72 -24.51 -12.02
N GLY A 133 11.76 -25.80 -11.69
CA GLY A 133 12.94 -26.61 -11.98
C GLY A 133 13.25 -26.54 -13.48
N PRO A 134 14.50 -26.76 -13.89
CA PRO A 134 14.84 -26.85 -15.30
C PRO A 134 14.02 -28.00 -15.90
N CYS A 135 13.16 -27.70 -16.87
CA CYS A 135 12.67 -28.74 -17.77
C CYS A 135 13.87 -29.23 -18.57
N THR A 136 14.49 -30.32 -18.13
CA THR A 136 15.45 -31.08 -18.90
C THR A 136 14.71 -32.03 -19.85
N VAL A 137 15.05 -31.85 -21.13
CA VAL A 137 14.82 -32.67 -22.35
C VAL A 137 13.40 -32.68 -22.91
#